data_AF-G0R5X6-F1
#
_entry.id   AF-G0R5X6-F1
#
_cell.length_a   1.000
_cell.length_b   1.000
_cell.length_c   1.000
_cell.angle_alpha   90.00
_cell.angle_beta   90.00
_cell.angle_gamma   90.00
#
_symmetry.space_group_name_H-M   'P 1'
#
loop_
_entity.id
_entity.type
_entity.pdbx_description
1 polymer ?
#
loop_
_entity_poly.entity_id
_entity_poly.type
_entity_poly.pdbx_seq_one_letter_code
_entity_poly.pdbx_strand_id
1 'polypeptide(L)'
;MNTLFDNQIKILTNKVLLQSFLKNYFQYETNFGFKQVKIEEKQGMVNQVFHSVADKYDLMNDVLSLGIHRCWKDEFVNDLGILRLTRIQEKDQIIEYPAKIIDVAGGTGNIAFKILDKHKQIGNYSQSKNLKITVFDINESMLEIGKKRSQQKNLNQNGIKIY
;
A
#
# COMPACT_ATOMS: atom_id res chain seq x y z
N MET A 1 -0.76 -24.10 50.85
CA MET A 1 -1.23 -22.70 50.75
C MET A 1 -0.25 -21.75 50.02
N ASN A 2 0.88 -22.21 49.46
CA ASN A 2 1.90 -21.30 48.91
C ASN A 2 1.92 -21.15 47.37
N THR A 3 1.32 -22.08 46.62
CA THR A 3 1.49 -22.14 45.15
C THR A 3 0.74 -21.06 44.38
N LEU A 4 -0.41 -20.59 44.88
CA LEU A 4 -1.19 -19.51 44.24
C LEU A 4 -0.59 -18.12 44.49
N PHE A 5 -0.04 -17.88 45.68
CA PHE A 5 0.66 -16.64 46.02
C PHE A 5 1.97 -16.51 45.21
N ASP A 6 2.76 -17.58 45.14
CA ASP A 6 4.01 -17.59 44.36
C ASP A 6 3.77 -17.33 42.87
N ASN A 7 2.70 -17.88 42.29
CA ASN A 7 2.34 -17.62 40.89
C ASN A 7 1.90 -16.17 40.66
N GLN A 8 1.15 -15.56 41.57
CA GLN A 8 0.78 -14.14 41.46
C GLN A 8 2.03 -13.24 41.56
N ILE A 9 2.95 -13.54 42.47
CA ILE A 9 4.22 -12.81 42.63
C ILE A 9 5.09 -12.94 41.38
N LYS A 10 5.15 -14.14 40.75
CA LYS A 10 5.88 -14.36 39.48
C LYS A 10 5.29 -13.60 38.30
N ILE A 11 3.96 -13.54 38.21
CA ILE A 11 3.26 -12.78 37.15
C ILE A 11 3.48 -11.28 37.35
N LEU A 12 3.40 -10.79 38.58
CA LEU A 12 3.66 -9.38 38.92
C LEU A 12 5.11 -8.99 38.64
N THR A 13 6.08 -9.80 39.06
CA THR A 13 7.52 -9.55 38.77
C THR A 13 7.81 -9.57 37.28
N ASN A 14 7.28 -10.53 36.51
CA ASN A 14 7.41 -10.53 35.06
C ASN A 14 6.78 -9.30 34.41
N LYS A 15 5.63 -8.82 34.90
CA LYS A 15 4.97 -7.62 34.37
C LYS A 15 5.79 -6.35 34.64
N VAL A 16 6.38 -6.23 35.83
CA VAL A 16 7.28 -5.11 36.18
C VAL A 16 8.58 -5.16 35.39
N LEU A 17 9.16 -6.35 35.20
CA LEU A 17 10.34 -6.57 34.35
C LEU A 17 10.04 -6.24 32.89
N LEU A 18 8.88 -6.64 32.37
CA LEU A 18 8.47 -6.35 31.00
C LEU A 18 8.25 -4.84 30.81
N GLN A 19 7.61 -4.18 31.79
CA GLN A 19 7.45 -2.72 31.75
C GLN A 19 8.79 -1.99 31.82
N SER A 20 9.72 -2.43 32.69
CA SER A 20 11.06 -1.87 32.79
C SER A 20 11.89 -2.12 31.52
N PHE A 21 11.81 -3.32 30.96
CA PHE A 21 12.48 -3.68 29.71
C PHE A 21 11.93 -2.88 28.54
N LEU A 22 10.60 -2.77 28.39
CA LEU A 22 9.99 -1.95 27.35
C LEU A 22 10.32 -0.48 27.54
N LYS A 23 10.29 0.04 28.77
CA LYS A 23 10.67 1.43 29.06
C LYS A 23 12.13 1.70 28.68
N ASN A 24 13.05 0.79 29.00
CA ASN A 24 14.44 0.86 28.57
C ASN A 24 14.57 0.71 27.05
N TYR A 25 13.84 -0.21 26.43
CA TYR A 25 13.83 -0.43 24.98
C TYR A 25 13.43 0.85 24.23
N PHE A 26 12.39 1.54 24.67
CA PHE A 26 11.96 2.82 24.10
C PHE A 26 12.86 4.00 24.45
N GLN A 27 13.74 3.87 25.45
CA GLN A 27 14.79 4.86 25.76
C GLN A 27 16.03 4.72 24.86
N TYR A 28 16.22 3.60 24.13
CA TYR A 28 17.35 3.48 23.22
C TYR A 28 17.21 4.44 22.04
N GLU A 29 18.35 5.04 21.69
CA GLU A 29 18.47 5.92 20.53
C GLU A 29 18.76 5.11 19.26
N THR A 30 18.25 5.60 18.15
CA THR A 30 18.42 5.04 16.81
C THR A 30 18.69 6.17 15.84
N ASN A 31 19.35 5.85 14.72
CA ASN A 31 19.69 6.86 13.74
C ASN A 31 18.48 7.25 12.89
N PHE A 32 18.30 8.55 12.70
CA PHE A 32 17.41 9.18 11.74
C PHE A 32 18.21 10.22 10.95
N GLY A 33 18.66 9.84 9.74
CA GLY A 33 19.63 10.63 8.97
C GLY A 33 20.94 10.80 9.77
N PHE A 34 21.35 12.05 9.99
CA PHE A 34 22.55 12.41 10.76
C PHE A 34 22.28 12.64 12.26
N LYS A 35 21.06 12.38 12.75
CA LYS A 35 20.66 12.62 14.14
C LYS A 35 20.32 11.30 14.86
N GLN A 36 20.73 11.19 16.13
CA GLN A 36 20.21 10.16 17.05
C GLN A 36 18.89 10.61 17.66
N VAL A 37 17.89 9.73 17.63
CA VAL A 37 16.53 9.98 18.12
C VAL A 37 16.04 8.76 18.88
N LYS A 38 15.11 8.92 19.82
CA LYS A 38 14.53 7.77 20.51
C LYS A 38 13.75 6.90 19.53
N ILE A 39 13.71 5.59 19.79
CA ILE A 39 12.97 4.63 18.95
C ILE A 39 11.49 5.02 18.81
N GLU A 40 10.86 5.52 19.88
CA GLU A 40 9.46 5.98 19.86
C GLU A 40 9.22 7.18 18.93
N GLU A 41 10.23 8.04 18.75
CA GLU A 41 10.13 9.25 17.94
C GLU A 41 10.42 8.98 16.46
N LYS A 42 11.26 7.98 16.16
CA LYS A 42 11.71 7.68 14.79
C LYS A 42 10.56 7.40 13.83
N GLN A 43 9.58 6.59 14.23
CA GLN A 43 8.46 6.24 13.35
C GLN A 43 7.64 7.49 12.98
N GLY A 44 7.38 8.38 13.95
CA GLY A 44 6.68 9.63 13.71
C GLY A 44 7.45 10.56 12.77
N MET A 45 8.77 10.65 12.92
CA MET A 45 9.63 11.46 12.05
C MET A 45 9.72 10.92 10.63
N VAL A 46 9.82 9.59 10.49
CA VAL A 46 9.77 8.92 9.18
C VAL A 46 8.44 9.22 8.49
N ASN A 47 7.32 9.08 9.22
CA ASN A 47 5.99 9.41 8.71
C ASN A 47 5.90 10.88 8.27
N GLN A 48 6.44 11.82 9.05
CA GLN A 48 6.47 13.25 8.69
C GLN A 48 7.26 13.52 7.41
N VAL A 49 8.42 12.86 7.24
CA VAL A 49 9.17 12.97 5.98
C VAL A 49 8.32 12.46 4.83
N PHE A 50 7.77 11.25 4.94
CA PHE A 50 6.90 10.68 3.90
C PHE A 50 5.68 11.55 3.60
N HIS A 51 5.10 12.21 4.60
CA HIS A 51 4.00 13.15 4.44
C HIS A 51 4.46 14.40 3.68
N SER A 52 5.61 14.98 4.06
CA SER A 52 6.15 16.20 3.45
C SER A 52 6.60 16.01 2.00
N VAL A 53 7.01 14.79 1.64
CA VAL A 53 7.45 14.48 0.27
C VAL A 53 6.34 13.86 -0.58
N ALA A 54 5.16 13.53 -0.03
CA ALA A 54 4.10 12.83 -0.76
C ALA A 54 3.75 13.50 -2.09
N ASP A 55 3.56 14.83 -2.09
CA ASP A 55 3.24 15.60 -3.29
C ASP A 55 4.36 15.65 -4.33
N LYS A 56 5.62 15.51 -3.89
CA LYS A 56 6.82 15.55 -4.75
C LYS A 56 7.37 14.17 -5.05
N TYR A 57 6.82 13.12 -4.47
CA TYR A 57 7.37 11.77 -4.53
C TYR A 57 7.32 11.22 -5.95
N ASP A 58 6.21 11.46 -6.65
CA ASP A 58 6.08 11.09 -8.06
C ASP A 58 7.12 11.81 -8.93
N LEU A 59 7.33 13.12 -8.71
CA LEU A 59 8.33 13.92 -9.43
C LEU A 59 9.76 13.45 -9.14
N MET A 60 10.07 13.15 -7.87
CA MET A 60 11.37 12.63 -7.47
C MET A 60 11.64 11.28 -8.11
N ASN A 61 10.66 10.38 -8.12
CA ASN A 61 10.77 9.09 -8.81
C ASN A 61 10.95 9.27 -10.31
N ASP A 62 10.24 10.20 -10.95
CA ASP A 62 10.39 10.52 -12.37
C ASP A 62 11.82 10.95 -12.70
N VAL A 63 12.41 11.86 -11.91
CA VAL A 63 13.76 12.39 -12.13
C VAL A 63 14.85 11.37 -11.80
N LEU A 64 14.78 10.73 -10.63
CA LEU A 64 15.83 9.81 -10.17
C LEU A 64 15.92 8.54 -11.01
N SER A 65 14.78 8.08 -11.56
CA SER A 65 14.77 6.91 -12.44
C SER A 65 14.88 7.26 -13.92
N LEU A 66 15.03 8.55 -14.28
CA LEU A 66 14.99 9.04 -15.66
C LEU A 66 13.77 8.50 -16.43
N GLY A 67 12.63 8.34 -15.76
CA GLY A 67 11.40 7.82 -16.35
C GLY A 67 11.35 6.30 -16.60
N ILE A 68 12.44 5.56 -16.39
CA ILE A 68 12.50 4.08 -16.61
C ILE A 68 11.45 3.35 -15.76
N HIS A 69 11.09 3.95 -14.62
CA HIS A 69 10.10 3.34 -13.73
C HIS A 69 8.71 3.17 -14.36
N ARG A 70 8.40 3.91 -15.42
CA ARG A 70 7.13 3.78 -16.14
C ARG A 70 7.11 2.48 -16.93
N CYS A 71 8.21 2.18 -17.63
CA CYS A 71 8.37 0.97 -18.43
C CYS A 71 8.30 -0.30 -17.57
N TRP A 72 9.00 -0.36 -16.43
CA TRP A 72 8.91 -1.57 -15.59
C TRP A 72 7.51 -1.75 -14.98
N LYS A 73 6.80 -0.66 -14.65
CA LYS A 73 5.43 -0.75 -14.14
C LYS A 73 4.46 -1.25 -15.20
N ASP A 74 4.67 -0.83 -16.45
CA ASP A 74 3.89 -1.34 -17.58
C ASP A 74 4.17 -2.81 -17.82
N GLU A 75 5.45 -3.21 -17.81
CA GLU A 75 5.83 -4.61 -17.98
C GLU A 75 5.35 -5.49 -16.82
N PHE A 76 5.45 -5.00 -15.59
CA PHE A 76 4.90 -5.68 -14.42
C PHE A 76 3.40 -5.97 -14.59
N VAL A 77 2.61 -4.98 -15.04
CA VAL A 77 1.17 -5.19 -15.30
C VAL A 77 0.94 -6.11 -16.51
N ASN A 78 1.85 -6.17 -17.47
CA ASN A 78 1.83 -7.16 -18.55
C ASN A 78 2.02 -8.58 -18.01
N ASP A 79 3.04 -8.77 -17.19
CA ASP A 79 3.45 -10.05 -16.65
C ASP A 79 2.45 -10.63 -15.65
N LEU A 80 1.76 -9.77 -14.87
CA LEU A 80 0.69 -10.19 -13.97
C LEU A 80 -0.43 -10.96 -14.69
N GLY A 81 -0.59 -10.76 -16.00
CA GLY A 81 -1.53 -11.55 -16.80
C GLY A 81 -3.00 -11.41 -16.35
N ILE A 82 -3.36 -10.35 -15.62
CA ILE A 82 -4.71 -10.13 -15.05
C ILE A 82 -5.83 -10.30 -16.10
N LEU A 83 -5.53 -9.94 -17.34
CA LEU A 83 -6.46 -10.07 -18.47
C LEU A 83 -6.76 -11.52 -18.82
N ARG A 84 -5.78 -12.42 -18.68
CA ARG A 84 -5.96 -13.87 -18.88
C ARG A 84 -6.82 -14.49 -17.77
N LEU A 85 -6.81 -13.90 -16.58
CA LEU A 85 -7.62 -14.33 -15.44
C LEU A 85 -9.09 -13.89 -15.55
N THR A 86 -9.33 -12.81 -16.28
CA THR A 86 -10.65 -12.17 -16.38
C THR A 86 -11.32 -12.40 -17.72
N ARG A 87 -10.60 -12.89 -18.73
CA ARG A 87 -11.14 -13.12 -20.07
C ARG A 87 -10.65 -14.44 -20.62
N ILE A 88 -11.61 -15.24 -21.11
CA ILE A 88 -11.34 -16.39 -21.95
C ILE A 88 -11.91 -16.08 -23.33
N GLN A 89 -11.06 -16.17 -24.36
CA GLN A 89 -11.51 -16.11 -25.74
C GLN A 89 -11.85 -17.54 -26.18
N GLU A 90 -13.13 -17.76 -26.45
CA GLU A 90 -13.64 -19.04 -26.92
C GLU A 90 -14.25 -18.83 -28.31
N LYS A 91 -13.54 -19.28 -29.35
CA LYS A 91 -13.88 -19.03 -30.77
C LYS A 91 -13.98 -17.51 -31.04
N ASP A 92 -15.09 -17.05 -31.61
CA ASP A 92 -15.37 -15.63 -31.90
C ASP A 92 -16.04 -14.89 -30.73
N GLN A 93 -16.08 -15.48 -29.53
CA GLN A 93 -16.69 -14.89 -28.34
C GLN A 93 -15.65 -14.62 -27.24
N ILE A 94 -15.81 -13.49 -26.55
CA ILE A 94 -15.03 -13.13 -25.37
C ILE A 94 -15.94 -13.29 -24.15
N ILE A 95 -15.56 -14.20 -23.25
CA ILE A 95 -16.24 -14.42 -21.97
C ILE A 95 -15.47 -13.68 -20.90
N GLU A 96 -16.12 -12.74 -20.21
CA GLU A 96 -15.53 -12.02 -19.08
C GLU A 96 -15.98 -12.63 -17.73
N TYR A 97 -15.04 -12.81 -16.82
CA TYR A 97 -15.29 -13.21 -15.45
C TYR A 97 -15.06 -12.05 -14.49
N PRO A 98 -15.89 -11.93 -13.44
CA PRO A 98 -15.67 -10.93 -12.42
C PRO A 98 -14.40 -11.21 -11.61
N ALA A 99 -13.53 -10.21 -11.45
CA ALA A 99 -12.34 -10.29 -10.63
C ALA A 99 -12.28 -9.19 -9.57
N LYS A 100 -11.65 -9.54 -8.44
CA LYS A 100 -11.36 -8.62 -7.34
C LYS A 100 -9.85 -8.65 -7.10
N ILE A 101 -9.22 -7.49 -7.11
CA ILE A 101 -7.78 -7.31 -6.89
C ILE A 101 -7.58 -6.45 -5.67
N ILE A 102 -6.58 -6.78 -4.86
CA ILE A 102 -6.12 -5.96 -3.74
C ILE A 102 -4.68 -5.54 -4.02
N ASP A 103 -4.46 -4.24 -4.16
CA ASP A 103 -3.14 -3.61 -4.33
C ASP A 103 -2.64 -3.16 -2.95
N VAL A 104 -1.71 -3.93 -2.38
CA VAL A 104 -1.15 -3.69 -1.03
C VAL A 104 0.11 -2.86 -1.17
N ALA A 105 0.26 -1.84 -0.31
CA ALA A 105 1.30 -0.82 -0.45
C ALA A 105 1.22 -0.09 -1.81
N GLY A 106 -0.02 0.14 -2.26
CA GLY A 106 -0.28 0.70 -3.58
C GLY A 106 -0.02 2.21 -3.68
N GLY A 107 0.27 2.89 -2.56
CA GLY A 107 0.57 4.31 -2.48
C GLY A 107 -0.47 5.17 -3.21
N THR A 108 -0.02 5.90 -4.24
CA THR A 108 -0.88 6.79 -5.05
C THR A 108 -1.73 6.06 -6.10
N GLY A 109 -1.75 4.73 -6.11
CA GLY A 109 -2.62 3.90 -6.94
C GLY A 109 -2.12 3.65 -8.38
N ASN A 110 -0.83 3.88 -8.66
CA ASN A 110 -0.28 3.78 -10.02
C ASN A 110 -0.51 2.41 -10.69
N ILE A 111 -0.28 1.31 -9.98
CA ILE A 111 -0.46 -0.05 -10.51
C ILE A 111 -1.94 -0.34 -10.72
N ALA A 112 -2.78 -0.10 -9.70
CA ALA A 112 -4.23 -0.23 -9.81
C ALA A 112 -4.82 0.54 -11.01
N PHE A 113 -4.38 1.77 -11.25
CA PHE A 113 -4.82 2.56 -12.41
C PHE A 113 -4.38 1.93 -13.73
N LYS A 114 -3.12 1.48 -13.83
CA LYS A 114 -2.61 0.80 -15.04
C LYS A 114 -3.36 -0.49 -15.34
N ILE A 115 -3.67 -1.31 -14.32
CA ILE A 115 -4.48 -2.52 -14.48
C ILE A 115 -5.85 -2.19 -15.07
N LEU A 116 -6.53 -1.17 -14.52
CA LEU A 116 -7.84 -0.76 -15.01
C LEU A 116 -7.79 -0.18 -16.43
N ASP A 117 -6.81 0.68 -16.72
CA ASP A 117 -6.63 1.27 -18.05
C ASP A 117 -6.38 0.18 -19.11
N LYS A 118 -5.54 -0.81 -18.78
CA LYS A 118 -5.29 -1.94 -19.67
C LYS A 118 -6.51 -2.83 -19.89
N HIS A 119 -7.32 -3.05 -18.84
CA HIS A 119 -8.58 -3.78 -18.94
C HIS A 119 -9.59 -3.07 -19.87
N LYS A 120 -9.63 -1.73 -19.84
CA LYS A 120 -10.48 -0.91 -20.71
C LYS A 120 -10.06 -0.97 -22.18
N GLN A 121 -8.76 -0.88 -22.49
CA GLN A 121 -8.27 -0.80 -23.87
C GLN A 121 -8.60 -2.02 -24.74
N ILE A 122 -8.79 -3.19 -24.12
CA ILE A 122 -8.93 -4.47 -24.83
C ILE A 122 -10.41 -4.83 -25.09
N GLY A 123 -11.36 -4.06 -24.55
CA GLY A 123 -12.79 -4.26 -24.80
C GLY A 123 -13.44 -3.03 -25.42
N ASN A 124 -14.26 -3.20 -26.47
CA ASN A 124 -15.18 -2.17 -26.97
C ASN A 124 -16.29 -1.80 -25.96
N TYR A 125 -16.20 -2.26 -24.71
CA TYR A 125 -17.20 -2.12 -23.68
C TYR A 125 -16.85 -0.98 -22.72
N SER A 126 -17.62 0.10 -22.84
CA SER A 126 -17.50 1.35 -22.09
C SER A 126 -17.68 1.22 -20.56
N GLN A 127 -17.78 0.02 -19.98
CA GLN A 127 -18.01 -0.17 -18.55
C GLN A 127 -17.36 -1.46 -18.06
N SER A 128 -16.19 -1.32 -17.42
CA SER A 128 -15.42 -2.35 -16.73
C SER A 128 -16.12 -2.84 -15.45
N LYS A 129 -17.39 -3.26 -15.52
CA LYS A 129 -18.20 -3.66 -14.35
C LYS A 129 -17.70 -4.93 -13.66
N ASN A 130 -16.94 -5.75 -14.38
CA ASN A 130 -16.47 -7.04 -13.91
C ASN A 130 -15.16 -6.97 -13.12
N LEU A 131 -14.40 -5.87 -13.20
CA LEU A 131 -13.15 -5.71 -12.47
C LEU A 131 -13.33 -4.75 -11.29
N LYS A 132 -12.98 -5.21 -10.09
CA LYS A 132 -12.92 -4.39 -8.88
C LYS A 132 -11.50 -4.40 -8.32
N ILE A 133 -10.94 -3.24 -8.04
CA ILE A 133 -9.59 -3.10 -7.48
C ILE A 133 -9.69 -2.28 -6.20
N THR A 134 -9.07 -2.77 -5.13
CA THR A 134 -8.98 -2.09 -3.85
C THR A 134 -7.53 -1.77 -3.54
N VAL A 135 -7.21 -0.50 -3.30
CA VAL A 135 -5.86 -0.04 -2.94
C VAL A 135 -5.79 0.17 -1.44
N PHE A 136 -4.73 -0.36 -0.82
CA PHE A 136 -4.39 -0.16 0.58
C PHE A 136 -2.96 0.34 0.71
N ASP A 137 -2.76 1.30 1.61
CA ASP A 137 -1.45 1.78 2.02
C ASP A 137 -1.49 2.19 3.50
N ILE A 138 -0.34 2.23 4.17
CA ILE A 138 -0.24 2.75 5.54
C ILE A 138 -0.20 4.28 5.58
N ASN A 139 0.19 4.91 4.46
CA ASN A 139 0.35 6.35 4.36
C ASN A 139 -0.93 7.01 3.81
N GLU A 140 -1.67 7.67 4.71
CA GLU A 140 -2.91 8.37 4.39
C GLU A 140 -2.74 9.46 3.32
N SER A 141 -1.63 10.21 3.32
CA SER A 141 -1.38 11.25 2.30
C SER A 141 -1.29 10.66 0.91
N MET A 142 -0.63 9.51 0.77
CA MET A 142 -0.50 8.82 -0.52
C MET A 142 -1.86 8.36 -1.01
N LEU A 143 -2.71 7.88 -0.11
CA LEU A 143 -4.09 7.46 -0.41
C LEU A 143 -4.97 8.65 -0.77
N GLU A 144 -4.82 9.81 -0.11
CA GLU A 144 -5.52 11.04 -0.48
C GLU A 144 -5.14 11.52 -1.89
N ILE A 145 -3.85 11.51 -2.21
CA ILE A 145 -3.37 11.80 -3.57
C ILE A 145 -3.96 10.80 -4.56
N GLY A 146 -3.94 9.51 -4.22
CA GLY A 146 -4.57 8.46 -5.03
C GLY A 146 -6.07 8.71 -5.25
N LYS A 147 -6.82 9.08 -4.20
CA LYS A 147 -8.25 9.43 -4.26
C LYS A 147 -8.48 10.61 -5.20
N LYS A 148 -7.70 11.68 -5.08
CA LYS A 148 -7.76 12.87 -5.96
C LYS A 148 -7.47 12.49 -7.42
N ARG A 149 -6.42 11.70 -7.69
CA ARG A 149 -6.06 11.24 -9.04
C ARG A 149 -7.14 10.35 -9.64
N SER A 150 -7.72 9.46 -8.84
CA SER A 150 -8.81 8.58 -9.26
C SER A 150 -10.07 9.38 -9.63
N GLN A 151 -10.38 10.44 -8.89
CA GLN A 151 -11.47 11.38 -9.23
C GLN A 151 -11.19 12.11 -10.55
N GLN A 152 -10.00 12.69 -10.72
CA GLN A 152 -9.62 13.39 -11.96
C GLN A 152 -9.69 12.50 -13.21
N LYS A 153 -9.37 11.21 -13.07
CA LYS A 153 -9.45 10.21 -14.15
C LYS A 153 -10.82 9.54 -14.26
N ASN A 154 -11.82 9.94 -13.47
CA ASN A 154 -13.15 9.32 -13.39
C ASN A 154 -13.12 7.79 -13.16
N LEU A 155 -12.18 7.31 -12.32
CA LEU A 155 -11.98 5.87 -12.08
C LEU A 155 -12.79 5.33 -10.89
N ASN A 156 -13.24 6.19 -9.96
CA ASN A 156 -14.04 5.78 -8.80
C ASN A 156 -15.36 5.09 -9.16
N GLN A 157 -15.94 5.45 -10.32
CA GLN A 157 -17.16 4.82 -10.84
C GLN A 157 -16.88 3.54 -11.64
N ASN A 158 -15.60 3.26 -11.93
CA ASN A 158 -15.13 2.21 -12.83
C ASN A 158 -14.49 1.02 -12.10
N GLY A 159 -14.79 0.84 -10.81
CA GLY A 159 -14.38 -0.35 -10.06
C GLY A 159 -13.15 -0.16 -9.15
N ILE A 160 -12.58 1.04 -9.02
CA ILE A 160 -11.47 1.30 -8.08
C ILE A 160 -11.98 1.90 -6.77
N LYS A 161 -11.51 1.34 -5.66
CA LYS A 161 -11.64 1.89 -4.31
C LYS A 161 -10.27 2.05 -3.67
N ILE A 162 -10.05 3.16 -2.98
CA ILE A 162 -8.79 3.46 -2.29
C ILE A 162 -9.13 3.67 -0.83
N TYR A 163 -8.53 2.87 0.05
CA TYR A 163 -8.74 2.93 1.50
C TYR A 163 -7.54 3.56 2.14
#